data_AF-A0A2G6E0N0-F1
#
_entry.id   AF-A0A2G6E0N0-F1
#
_cell.length_a   1.000
_cell.length_b   1.000
_cell.length_c   1.000
_cell.angle_alpha   90.00
_cell.angle_beta   90.00
_cell.angle_gamma   90.00
#
_symmetry.space_group_name_H-M   'P 1'
#
loop_
_entity.id
_entity.type
_entity.pdbx_description
1 polymer ?
#
loop_
_entity_poly.entity_id
_entity_poly.type
_entity_poly.pdbx_seq_one_letter_code
_entity_poly.pdbx_strand_id
1 'polypeptide(L)'
;MSLIDMDILKFAKQHNTKTNLLTNEPTSPAISLADETAVVPRRSVKFKHSISDSKSVPMTVVNNLLFAVEFTLDKQAKEALDEWHAFNP
;
A
#
# COMPACT_ATOMS: atom_id res chain seq x y z
N MET A 1 3.62 5.78 16.19
CA MET A 1 2.65 5.57 15.11
C MET A 1 1.53 6.57 15.31
N SER A 2 0.97 7.15 14.24
CA SER A 2 -0.07 8.17 14.37
C SER A 2 -1.37 7.54 14.88
N LEU A 3 -2.09 8.20 15.79
CA LEU A 3 -3.42 7.76 16.25
C LEU A 3 -4.40 7.57 15.07
N ILE A 4 -4.17 8.31 13.97
CA ILE A 4 -4.99 8.31 12.76
C ILE A 4 -5.05 6.94 12.08
N ASP A 5 -3.92 6.22 12.01
CA ASP A 5 -3.85 4.94 11.28
C ASP A 5 -4.74 3.87 11.94
N MET A 6 -4.81 3.88 13.28
CA MET A 6 -5.59 2.93 14.07
C MET A 6 -7.09 3.21 14.00
N ASP A 7 -7.48 4.48 13.95
CA ASP A 7 -8.89 4.87 13.87
C ASP A 7 -9.49 4.55 12.50
N ILE A 8 -8.71 4.69 11.42
CA ILE A 8 -9.12 4.29 10.07
C ILE A 8 -9.36 2.77 9.99
N LEU A 9 -8.47 1.95 10.57
CA LEU A 9 -8.63 0.49 10.56
C LEU A 9 -9.85 0.05 11.38
N LYS A 10 -10.09 0.66 12.54
CA LYS A 10 -11.30 0.39 13.33
C LYS A 10 -12.56 0.77 12.57
N PHE A 11 -12.56 1.91 11.89
CA PHE A 11 -13.67 2.36 11.07
C PHE A 11 -13.95 1.38 9.91
N ALA A 12 -12.92 0.97 9.16
CA ALA A 12 -13.07 -0.02 8.08
C ALA A 12 -13.69 -1.33 8.59
N LYS A 13 -13.25 -1.81 9.77
CA LYS A 13 -13.80 -3.00 10.42
C LYS A 13 -15.26 -2.85 10.83
N GLN A 14 -15.66 -1.69 11.36
CA GLN A 14 -17.07 -1.40 11.68
C GLN A 14 -17.98 -1.46 10.45
N HIS A 15 -17.42 -1.15 9.28
CA HIS A 15 -18.12 -1.16 8.00
C HIS A 15 -17.91 -2.45 7.19
N ASN A 16 -17.41 -3.54 7.81
CA ASN A 16 -17.12 -4.82 7.13
C ASN A 16 -16.25 -4.66 5.87
N THR A 17 -15.37 -3.66 5.86
CA THR A 17 -14.44 -3.42 4.74
C THR A 17 -13.16 -4.19 5.00
N LYS A 18 -12.75 -5.01 4.02
CA LYS A 18 -11.49 -5.76 4.10
C LYS A 18 -10.29 -4.81 4.08
N THR A 19 -9.33 -5.04 4.97
CA THR A 19 -8.17 -4.17 5.18
C THR A 19 -6.87 -4.90 4.90
N ASN A 20 -6.02 -4.29 4.05
CA ASN A 20 -4.68 -4.77 3.76
C ASN A 20 -3.66 -3.71 4.22
N LEU A 21 -2.86 -4.03 5.24
CA LEU A 21 -1.85 -3.14 5.79
C LEU A 21 -0.49 -3.40 5.14
N LEU A 22 0.12 -2.35 4.58
CA LEU A 22 1.53 -2.36 4.22
C LEU A 22 2.31 -1.53 5.22
N THR A 23 3.29 -2.12 5.89
CA THR A 23 4.09 -1.43 6.92
C THR A 23 5.56 -1.84 6.88
N ASN A 24 6.45 -0.95 7.30
CA ASN A 24 7.86 -1.27 7.56
C ASN A 24 8.15 -1.46 9.06
N GLU A 25 7.13 -1.32 9.92
CA GLU A 25 7.22 -1.46 11.38
C GLU A 25 6.65 -2.84 11.78
N PRO A 26 7.48 -3.89 11.98
CA PRO A 26 7.01 -5.24 12.32
C PRO A 26 6.32 -5.34 13.68
N THR A 27 6.50 -4.35 14.55
CA THR A 27 5.90 -4.28 15.89
C THR A 27 4.72 -3.31 15.95
N SER A 28 4.23 -2.85 14.79
CA SER A 28 3.09 -1.94 14.70
C SER A 28 1.83 -2.58 15.30
N PRO A 29 1.11 -1.88 16.21
CA PRO A 29 -0.16 -2.38 16.73
C PRO A 29 -1.27 -2.42 15.67
N ALA A 30 -1.09 -1.82 14.50
CA ALA A 30 -2.04 -1.87 13.40
C ALA A 30 -2.08 -3.26 12.74
N ILE A 31 -1.00 -4.05 12.88
CA ILE A 31 -0.88 -5.41 12.34
C ILE A 31 -1.99 -6.31 12.91
N SER A 32 -2.34 -6.16 14.18
CA SER A 32 -3.40 -6.97 14.81
C SER A 32 -4.81 -6.51 14.46
N LEU A 33 -4.97 -5.33 13.85
CA LEU A 33 -6.26 -4.79 13.45
C LEU A 33 -6.60 -5.04 11.99
N ALA A 34 -5.60 -5.18 11.12
CA ALA A 34 -5.78 -5.44 9.70
C ALA A 34 -6.08 -6.92 9.41
N ASP A 35 -6.83 -7.19 8.33
CA ASP A 35 -7.15 -8.57 7.92
C ASP A 35 -5.94 -9.26 7.28
N GLU A 36 -5.19 -8.53 6.47
CA GLU A 36 -3.93 -8.98 5.91
C GLU A 36 -2.85 -7.93 6.14
N THR A 37 -1.61 -8.38 6.37
CA THR A 37 -0.47 -7.48 6.55
C THR A 37 0.75 -7.96 5.78
N ALA A 38 1.35 -7.05 5.01
CA ALA A 38 2.65 -7.23 4.40
C ALA A 38 3.68 -6.33 5.11
N VAL A 39 4.58 -6.96 5.86
CA VAL A 39 5.72 -6.27 6.46
C VAL A 39 6.84 -6.18 5.43
N VAL A 40 7.20 -4.97 5.06
CA VAL A 40 8.24 -4.66 4.09
C VAL A 40 9.50 -4.25 4.85
N PRO A 41 10.47 -5.16 5.07
CA PRO A 41 11.71 -4.81 5.73
C PRO A 41 12.47 -3.81 4.86
N ARG A 42 12.77 -2.63 5.44
CA ARG A 42 13.69 -1.68 4.81
C ARG A 42 15.09 -2.31 4.87
N ARG A 43 15.59 -2.86 3.77
CA ARG A 43 17.04 -2.97 3.61
C ARG A 43 17.55 -1.53 3.68
N SER A 44 18.43 -1.24 4.63
CA SER A 44 19.01 0.08 4.83
C SER A 44 19.85 0.47 3.61
N VAL A 45 19.18 0.88 2.52
CA VAL A 45 19.88 1.52 1.41
C VAL A 45 20.19 2.92 1.93
N LYS A 46 21.46 3.14 2.26
CA LYS A 46 21.99 4.45 2.64
C LYS A 46 21.93 5.36 1.42
N PHE A 47 20.74 5.78 1.00
CA PHE A 47 20.59 6.87 0.05
C PHE A 47 21.01 8.13 0.79
N LYS A 48 22.24 8.60 0.49
CA LYS A 48 22.87 9.77 1.11
C LYS A 48 22.02 11.05 1.07
N HIS A 49 20.95 11.08 0.26
CA HIS A 49 20.13 12.27 0.00
C HIS A 49 18.61 12.05 0.05
N SER A 50 18.11 10.89 0.49
CA SER A 50 16.66 10.73 0.68
C SER A 50 16.29 11.11 2.11
N ILE A 51 15.52 12.18 2.25
CA ILE A 51 14.81 12.67 3.45
C ILE A 51 14.59 11.51 4.44
N SER A 52 15.38 11.48 5.51
CA SER A 52 15.69 10.29 6.32
C SER A 52 14.58 9.87 7.28
N ASP A 53 13.48 10.62 7.37
CA ASP A 53 12.55 10.47 8.49
C ASP A 53 11.16 9.93 8.09
N SER A 54 10.97 9.59 6.82
CA SER A 54 9.71 9.02 6.37
C SER A 54 9.56 7.56 6.85
N LYS A 55 8.55 7.32 7.70
CA LYS A 55 8.04 5.99 8.07
C LYS A 55 7.29 5.29 6.92
N SER A 56 7.26 5.86 5.72
CA SER A 56 6.53 5.30 4.59
C SER A 56 7.18 4.03 4.02
N VAL A 57 6.34 3.14 3.49
CA VAL A 57 6.77 1.99 2.68
C VAL A 57 7.42 2.52 1.38
N PRO A 58 8.51 1.91 0.89
CA PRO A 58 9.11 2.34 -0.38
C PRO A 58 8.12 2.23 -1.55
N MET A 59 8.01 3.28 -2.38
CA MET A 59 7.14 3.28 -3.57
C MET A 59 7.41 2.11 -4.52
N THR A 60 8.63 1.57 -4.55
CA THR A 60 8.97 0.38 -5.33
C THR A 60 8.10 -0.83 -4.98
N VAL A 61 7.72 -1.01 -3.70
CA VAL A 61 6.85 -2.13 -3.31
C VAL A 61 5.42 -1.90 -3.77
N VAL A 62 4.94 -0.66 -3.69
CA VAL A 62 3.62 -0.28 -4.23
C VAL A 62 3.57 -0.53 -5.74
N ASN A 63 4.60 -0.13 -6.47
CA ASN A 63 4.69 -0.36 -7.92
C ASN A 63 4.74 -1.86 -8.27
N ASN A 64 5.44 -2.68 -7.50
CA ASN A 64 5.48 -4.13 -7.75
C ASN A 64 4.12 -4.79 -7.52
N LEU A 65 3.35 -4.34 -6.52
CA LEU A 65 1.99 -4.81 -6.33
C LEU A 65 1.08 -4.40 -7.48
N LEU A 66 1.23 -3.16 -7.98
CA LEU A 66 0.50 -2.69 -9.15
C LEU A 66 0.80 -3.58 -10.36
N PHE A 67 2.07 -3.86 -10.66
CA PHE A 67 2.45 -4.77 -11.74
C PHE A 67 1.88 -6.18 -11.58
N ALA A 68 1.83 -6.71 -10.36
CA ALA A 68 1.25 -8.04 -10.11
C ALA A 68 -0.27 -8.05 -10.36
N VAL A 69 -0.96 -6.96 -9.99
CA VAL A 69 -2.39 -6.78 -10.26
C VAL A 69 -2.64 -6.63 -11.75
N GLU A 70 -1.88 -5.79 -12.46
CA GLU A 70 -1.96 -5.62 -13.91
C GLU A 70 -1.74 -6.95 -14.64
N PHE A 71 -0.72 -7.72 -14.25
CA PHE A 71 -0.45 -9.02 -14.84
C PHE A 71 -1.58 -10.03 -14.60
N THR A 72 -2.21 -10.00 -13.43
CA THR A 72 -3.28 -10.93 -13.06
C THR A 72 -4.62 -10.51 -13.68
N LEU A 73 -4.83 -9.21 -13.88
CA LEU A 73 -6.05 -8.60 -14.38
C LEU A 73 -5.87 -8.03 -15.80
N ASP A 74 -4.95 -8.59 -16.59
CA ASP A 74 -4.46 -8.09 -17.89
C ASP A 74 -5.55 -7.49 -18.80
N LYS A 75 -6.74 -8.09 -18.80
CA LYS A 75 -7.90 -7.57 -19.53
C LYS A 75 -8.51 -6.28 -18.94
N GLN A 76 -8.71 -6.21 -17.63
CA GLN A 76 -9.32 -5.06 -16.94
C GLN A 76 -8.36 -3.88 -16.82
N ALA A 77 -7.06 -4.13 -16.64
CA ALA A 77 -6.05 -3.07 -16.63
C ALA A 77 -5.99 -2.37 -18.00
N LYS A 78 -6.07 -3.16 -19.08
CA LYS A 78 -6.16 -2.65 -20.44
C LYS A 78 -7.46 -1.87 -20.69
N GLU A 79 -8.60 -2.40 -20.27
CA GLU A 79 -9.90 -1.72 -20.38
C GLU A 79 -9.90 -0.37 -19.63
N ALA A 80 -9.34 -0.30 -18.42
CA ALA A 80 -9.22 0.95 -17.67
C ALA A 80 -8.25 1.95 -18.33
N LEU A 81 -7.17 1.47 -18.95
CA LEU A 81 -6.23 2.31 -19.69
C LEU A 81 -6.88 2.89 -20.96
N ASP A 82 -7.65 2.05 -21.67
CA ASP A 82 -8.41 2.44 -22.86
C ASP A 82 -9.52 3.46 -22.50
N GLU A 83 -10.22 3.27 -21.37
CA GLU A 83 -11.18 4.25 -20.84
C GLU A 83 -10.52 5.59 -20.49
N TRP A 84 -9.34 5.58 -19.86
CA TRP A 84 -8.60 6.80 -19.55
C TRP A 84 -8.15 7.55 -20.81
N HIS A 85 -7.64 6.84 -21.81
CA HIS A 85 -7.26 7.43 -23.10
C HIS A 85 -8.46 7.99 -23.87
N ALA A 86 -9.65 7.39 -23.73
CA ALA A 86 -10.88 7.93 -24.29
C ALA A 86 -11.35 9.22 -23.58
N PHE A 87 -10.99 9.41 -22.30
CA PHE A 87 -11.39 10.58 -21.51
C PHE A 87 -10.39 11.74 -21.53
N ASN A 88 -9.11 11.46 -21.82
CA ASN A 88 -8.02 12.44 -21.94
C ASN A 88 -7.29 12.27 -23.28
N PRO A 89 -7.80 12.86 -24.38
CA PRO A 89 -7.12 12.85 -25.69
C PRO A 89 -5.85 13.71 -25.73
#